data_AF-A0AAD8VDF7-F1
#
_entry.id   AF-A0AAD8VDF7-F1
#
_cell.length_a   1.000
_cell.length_b   1.000
_cell.length_c   1.000
_cell.angle_alpha   90.00
_cell.angle_beta   90.00
_cell.angle_gamma   90.00
#
_symmetry.space_group_name_H-M   'P 1'
#
loop_
_entity.id
_entity.type
_entity.pdbx_description
1 polymer ?
#
loop_
_entity_poly.entity_id
_entity_poly.type
_entity_poly.pdbx_seq_one_letter_code
_entity_poly.pdbx_strand_id
1 'polypeptide(L)'
;MAAEDLGNLEWERSKISQQDINMLKKLGISGKQDAIRFPKEESYPAPPMQYRPFMKELVRFGTQFIGYRDHAGELEEKLAEANRRADALAIELEQSKSAHMKTVEDLQKRLDDAKKALEENVTQHSAREKEILSRLETQSRRFVRRTHQEYELDNPKDDELLDALSLLEIHGTEARNGLAEAEAGCRSSPISSIKRRNPQFSLILPSASLAMKTLDSNFVKKD
;
A
#
# COMPACT_ATOMS: atom_id res chain seq x y z
N MET A 1 -41.49 11.19 -11.18
CA MET A 1 -42.68 12.06 -11.25
C MET A 1 -42.68 12.67 -12.64
N ALA A 2 -43.64 12.27 -13.45
CA ALA A 2 -43.70 12.57 -14.88
C ALA A 2 -44.02 14.05 -15.10
N ALA A 3 -43.28 14.65 -16.03
CA ALA A 3 -43.45 16.01 -16.51
C ALA A 3 -44.26 15.96 -17.81
N GLU A 4 -45.59 15.99 -17.69
CA GLU A 4 -46.51 16.16 -18.82
C GLU A 4 -47.72 16.94 -18.32
N ASP A 5 -47.69 18.28 -18.42
CA ASP A 5 -48.91 19.12 -18.56
C ASP A 5 -48.59 20.61 -18.75
N LEU A 6 -47.81 20.95 -19.78
CA LEU A 6 -47.64 22.35 -20.23
C LEU A 6 -48.29 22.61 -21.60
N GLY A 7 -49.15 21.69 -22.07
CA GLY A 7 -49.87 21.81 -23.34
C GLY A 7 -51.22 22.55 -23.26
N ASN A 8 -51.72 22.86 -22.06
CA ASN A 8 -53.09 23.36 -21.86
C ASN A 8 -53.19 24.85 -21.48
N LEU A 9 -52.18 25.66 -21.79
CA LEU A 9 -52.34 27.12 -21.86
C LEU A 9 -52.94 27.51 -23.22
N GLU A 10 -54.04 26.85 -23.59
CA GLU A 10 -54.97 27.40 -24.57
C GLU A 10 -55.46 28.71 -23.99
N TRP A 11 -55.12 29.81 -24.66
CA TRP A 11 -55.77 31.09 -24.45
C TRP A 11 -57.27 30.86 -24.42
N GLU A 12 -57.88 30.92 -23.23
CA GLU A 12 -59.33 30.95 -23.09
C GLU A 12 -59.81 32.17 -23.88
N ARG A 13 -60.26 31.95 -25.11
CA ARG A 13 -60.96 32.94 -25.91
C ARG A 13 -62.15 33.38 -25.07
N SER A 14 -62.06 34.58 -24.49
CA SER A 14 -63.14 35.14 -23.67
C SER A 14 -64.46 34.98 -24.41
N LYS A 15 -65.37 34.18 -23.85
CA LYS A 15 -66.72 34.03 -24.37
C LYS A 15 -67.39 35.40 -24.28
N ILE A 16 -67.58 36.06 -25.43
CA ILE A 16 -68.29 37.33 -25.53
C ILE A 16 -69.64 37.18 -24.82
N SER A 17 -69.92 38.04 -23.84
CA SER A 17 -71.15 37.95 -23.05
C SER A 17 -72.36 38.25 -23.93
N GLN A 18 -73.51 37.66 -23.60
CA GLN A 18 -74.79 37.97 -24.27
C GLN A 18 -75.15 39.45 -24.14
N GLN A 19 -74.66 40.11 -23.09
CA GLN A 19 -74.77 41.55 -22.93
C GLN A 19 -73.96 42.32 -23.98
N ASP A 20 -72.74 41.86 -24.28
CA ASP A 20 -71.86 42.47 -25.29
C ASP A 20 -72.43 42.28 -26.70
N ILE A 21 -73.00 41.11 -26.99
CA ILE A 21 -73.69 40.84 -28.27
C ILE A 21 -74.86 41.81 -28.45
N ASN A 22 -75.64 42.06 -27.40
CA ASN A 22 -76.75 43.00 -27.46
C ASN A 22 -76.28 44.46 -27.58
N MET A 23 -75.16 44.82 -26.97
CA MET A 23 -74.54 46.14 -27.18
C MET A 23 -74.03 46.32 -28.61
N LEU A 24 -73.34 45.34 -29.17
CA LEU A 24 -72.85 45.38 -30.56
C LEU A 24 -73.99 45.48 -31.58
N LYS A 25 -75.13 44.85 -31.29
CA LYS A 25 -76.37 44.98 -32.07
C LYS A 25 -76.98 46.38 -31.96
N LYS A 26 -77.07 46.95 -30.75
CA LYS A 26 -77.57 48.31 -30.52
C LYS A 26 -76.70 49.38 -31.20
N LEU A 27 -75.39 49.16 -31.26
CA LEU A 27 -74.43 50.04 -31.92
C LEU A 27 -74.39 49.86 -33.45
N GLY A 28 -75.17 48.93 -34.01
CA GLY A 28 -75.21 48.66 -35.46
C GLY A 28 -73.91 48.06 -36.03
N ILE A 29 -73.02 47.58 -35.16
CA ILE A 29 -71.71 47.01 -35.52
C ILE A 29 -71.88 45.58 -36.02
N SER A 30 -72.84 44.83 -35.47
CA SER A 30 -73.04 43.40 -35.79
C SER A 30 -73.66 43.12 -37.17
N GLY A 31 -74.14 44.14 -37.89
CA GLY A 31 -74.89 43.99 -39.14
C GLY A 31 -74.07 44.23 -40.42
N LYS A 32 -72.88 44.81 -40.31
CA LYS A 32 -72.00 44.99 -41.48
C LYS A 32 -70.91 43.94 -41.37
N GLN A 33 -70.90 42.99 -42.29
CA GLN A 33 -69.84 41.96 -42.38
C GLN A 33 -68.43 42.57 -42.55
N ASP A 34 -68.36 43.88 -42.82
CA ASP A 34 -67.14 44.67 -42.93
C ASP A 34 -66.97 45.77 -41.85
N ALA A 35 -67.79 45.80 -40.78
CA ALA A 35 -67.70 46.83 -39.72
C ALA A 35 -66.37 46.81 -38.95
N ILE A 36 -65.76 45.62 -38.85
CA ILE A 36 -64.48 45.40 -38.20
C ILE A 36 -63.49 44.90 -39.26
N ARG A 37 -63.37 45.65 -40.37
CA ARG A 37 -62.19 45.52 -41.23
C ARG A 37 -61.08 46.32 -40.60
N PHE A 38 -60.15 45.62 -39.96
CA PHE A 38 -58.82 46.18 -39.77
C PHE A 38 -58.27 46.54 -41.15
N PRO A 39 -57.68 47.73 -41.32
CA PRO A 39 -57.06 48.10 -42.59
C PRO A 39 -56.09 46.99 -42.98
N LYS A 40 -56.16 46.51 -44.23
CA LYS A 40 -55.16 45.56 -44.77
C LYS A 40 -53.77 46.17 -44.56
N GLU A 41 -52.74 45.35 -44.34
CA GLU A 41 -51.39 45.72 -43.90
C GLU A 41 -50.74 46.92 -44.64
N GLU A 42 -51.22 47.28 -45.83
CA GLU A 42 -50.78 48.46 -46.62
C GLU A 42 -51.44 49.80 -46.25
N SER A 43 -52.42 49.81 -45.35
CA SER A 43 -53.22 51.00 -45.02
C SER A 43 -52.87 51.61 -43.65
N TYR A 44 -51.64 51.39 -43.17
CA TYR A 44 -51.06 52.30 -42.22
C TYR A 44 -50.35 53.42 -43.00
N PRO A 45 -50.80 54.68 -42.90
CA PRO A 45 -50.07 55.77 -43.52
C PRO A 45 -48.65 55.75 -42.98
N ALA A 46 -47.66 55.77 -43.88
CA ALA A 46 -46.26 55.86 -43.48
C ALA A 46 -46.15 57.00 -42.46
N PRO A 47 -45.50 56.78 -41.30
CA PRO A 47 -45.52 57.75 -40.22
C PRO A 47 -45.05 59.10 -40.76
N PRO A 48 -45.67 60.22 -40.33
CA PRO A 48 -45.31 61.54 -40.79
C PRO A 48 -43.79 61.70 -40.69
N MET A 49 -43.16 62.28 -41.71
CA MET A 49 -41.69 62.31 -41.83
C MET A 49 -40.97 62.79 -40.56
N GLN A 50 -41.64 63.64 -39.77
CA GLN A 50 -41.21 64.18 -38.49
C GLN A 50 -40.98 63.10 -37.40
N TYR A 51 -41.73 61.99 -37.42
CA TYR A 51 -41.63 60.91 -36.42
C TYR A 51 -40.72 59.76 -36.86
N ARG A 52 -40.28 59.72 -38.12
CA ARG A 52 -39.39 58.65 -38.62
C ARG A 52 -38.07 58.54 -37.84
N PRO A 53 -37.39 59.64 -37.44
CA PRO A 53 -36.18 59.55 -36.61
C PRO A 53 -36.47 58.94 -35.24
N PHE A 54 -37.57 59.35 -34.62
CA PHE A 54 -38.02 58.83 -33.32
C PHE A 54 -38.35 57.33 -33.38
N MET A 55 -39.07 56.89 -34.41
CA MET A 55 -39.40 55.47 -34.59
C MET A 55 -38.15 54.60 -34.83
N LYS A 56 -37.14 55.09 -35.56
CA LYS A 56 -35.87 54.37 -35.72
C LYS A 56 -35.15 54.17 -34.39
N GLU A 57 -35.12 55.20 -33.55
CA GLU A 57 -34.56 55.12 -32.21
C GLU A 57 -35.35 54.16 -31.32
N LEU A 58 -36.68 54.20 -31.37
CA LEU A 58 -37.53 53.27 -30.62
C LEU A 58 -37.28 51.80 -31.01
N VAL A 59 -37.15 51.53 -32.32
CA VAL A 59 -36.81 50.20 -32.83
C VAL A 59 -35.40 49.78 -32.40
N ARG A 60 -34.43 50.71 -32.41
CA ARG A 60 -33.06 50.46 -31.91
C ARG A 60 -33.06 50.10 -30.43
N PHE A 61 -33.77 50.86 -29.59
CA PHE A 61 -33.89 50.56 -28.17
C PHE A 61 -34.63 49.24 -27.93
N GLY A 62 -35.71 48.98 -28.67
CA GLY A 62 -36.46 47.72 -28.58
C GLY A 62 -35.60 46.50 -28.90
N THR A 63 -34.83 46.55 -29.99
CA THR A 63 -33.89 45.48 -30.37
C THR A 63 -32.78 45.28 -29.34
N GLN A 64 -32.22 46.35 -28.79
CA GLN A 64 -31.22 46.28 -27.73
C GLN A 64 -31.80 45.68 -26.43
N PHE A 65 -33.03 46.06 -26.05
CA PHE A 65 -33.70 45.53 -24.86
C PHE A 65 -34.02 44.04 -24.98
N ILE A 66 -34.49 43.61 -26.15
CA ILE A 66 -34.70 42.18 -26.44
C ILE A 66 -33.37 41.42 -26.30
N GLY A 67 -32.28 41.95 -26.86
CA GLY A 67 -30.95 41.35 -26.71
C GLY A 67 -30.49 41.21 -25.25
N TYR A 68 -30.70 42.24 -24.42
CA TYR A 68 -30.37 42.15 -22.99
C TYR A 68 -31.23 41.13 -22.25
N ARG A 69 -32.53 41.06 -22.55
CA ARG A 69 -33.44 40.07 -21.96
C ARG A 69 -32.99 38.65 -22.29
N ASP A 70 -32.64 38.40 -23.55
CA ASP A 70 -32.24 37.07 -24.00
C ASP A 70 -30.89 36.67 -23.37
N HIS A 71 -29.91 37.59 -23.30
CA HIS A 71 -28.66 37.35 -22.56
C HIS A 71 -28.85 37.14 -21.06
N ALA A 72 -29.80 37.85 -20.42
CA ALA A 72 -30.13 37.61 -19.03
C ALA A 72 -30.68 36.19 -18.83
N GLY A 73 -31.54 35.73 -19.75
CA GLY A 73 -32.02 34.34 -19.78
C GLY A 73 -30.88 33.32 -19.94
N GLU A 74 -29.92 33.57 -20.84
CA GLU A 74 -28.74 32.70 -21.01
C GLU A 74 -27.87 32.63 -19.74
N LEU A 75 -27.74 33.75 -19.02
CA LEU A 75 -26.97 33.79 -17.77
C LEU A 75 -27.69 33.03 -16.64
N GLU A 76 -29.02 33.15 -16.55
CA GLU A 76 -29.82 32.37 -15.61
C GLU A 76 -29.74 30.87 -15.91
N GLU A 77 -29.78 30.48 -17.19
CA GLU A 77 -29.62 29.09 -17.59
C GLU A 77 -28.22 28.56 -17.25
N LYS A 78 -27.16 29.33 -17.53
CA LYS A 78 -25.79 28.96 -17.14
C LYS A 78 -25.64 28.83 -15.63
N LEU A 79 -26.29 29.70 -14.86
CA LEU A 79 -26.29 29.63 -13.40
C LEU A 79 -27.04 28.39 -12.90
N ALA A 80 -28.20 28.07 -13.49
CA ALA A 80 -28.93 26.85 -13.17
C ALA A 80 -28.12 25.60 -13.52
N GLU A 81 -27.43 25.58 -14.65
CA GLU A 81 -26.57 24.47 -15.06
C GLU A 81 -25.34 24.33 -14.14
N ALA A 82 -24.70 25.44 -13.76
CA ALA A 82 -23.61 25.45 -12.80
C ALA A 82 -24.04 24.90 -11.43
N ASN A 83 -25.23 25.26 -10.95
CA ASN A 83 -25.78 24.73 -9.71
C ASN A 83 -26.04 23.21 -9.81
N ARG A 84 -26.63 22.73 -10.92
CA ARG A 84 -26.81 21.29 -11.15
C ARG A 84 -25.47 20.54 -11.17
N ARG A 85 -24.43 21.11 -11.79
CA ARG A 85 -23.08 20.53 -11.78
C ARG A 85 -22.49 20.51 -10.37
N ALA A 86 -22.67 21.57 -9.60
CA ALA A 86 -22.21 21.64 -8.21
C ALA A 86 -22.88 20.56 -7.35
N ASP A 87 -24.19 20.38 -7.49
CA ASP A 87 -24.94 19.33 -6.79
C ASP A 87 -24.48 17.92 -7.18
N ALA A 88 -24.25 17.68 -8.48
CA ALA A 88 -23.73 16.40 -8.97
C ALA A 88 -22.34 16.09 -8.40
N LEU A 89 -21.45 17.08 -8.38
CA LEU A 89 -20.10 16.94 -7.79
C LEU A 89 -20.18 16.72 -6.27
N ALA A 90 -21.12 17.36 -5.58
CA ALA A 90 -21.30 17.14 -4.14
C ALA A 90 -21.70 15.68 -3.85
N ILE A 91 -22.59 15.10 -4.67
CA ILE A 91 -22.99 13.69 -4.55
C ILE A 91 -21.81 12.76 -4.83
N GLU A 92 -21.05 12.99 -5.91
CA GLU A 92 -19.89 12.17 -6.26
C GLU A 92 -18.80 12.22 -5.18
N LEU A 93 -18.53 13.41 -4.63
CA LEU A 93 -17.59 13.59 -3.54
C LEU A 93 -18.02 12.79 -2.30
N GLU A 94 -19.31 12.80 -1.96
CA GLU A 94 -19.83 12.05 -0.82
C GLU A 94 -19.74 10.53 -1.04
N GLN A 95 -20.03 10.06 -2.26
CA GLN A 95 -19.86 8.66 -2.63
C GLN A 95 -18.39 8.23 -2.53
N SER A 96 -17.47 9.02 -3.10
CA SER A 96 -16.02 8.78 -3.04
C SER A 96 -15.50 8.77 -1.59
N LYS A 97 -15.92 9.74 -0.76
CA LYS A 97 -15.60 9.77 0.67
C LYS A 97 -16.09 8.52 1.38
N SER A 98 -17.34 8.10 1.14
CA SER A 98 -17.90 6.91 1.77
C SER A 98 -17.15 5.64 1.36
N ALA A 99 -16.74 5.54 0.09
CA ALA A 99 -15.94 4.42 -0.42
C ALA A 99 -14.55 4.41 0.23
N HIS A 100 -13.88 5.58 0.28
CA HIS A 100 -12.59 5.71 0.93
C HIS A 100 -12.65 5.40 2.42
N MET A 101 -13.68 5.86 3.12
CA MET A 101 -13.87 5.56 4.55
C MET A 101 -13.96 4.06 4.80
N LYS A 102 -14.74 3.32 3.99
CA LYS A 102 -14.81 1.85 4.06
C LYS A 102 -13.45 1.19 3.83
N THR A 103 -12.68 1.65 2.84
CA THR A 103 -11.33 1.10 2.60
C THR A 103 -10.38 1.38 3.76
N VAL A 104 -10.49 2.54 4.40
CA VAL A 104 -9.68 2.90 5.57
C VAL A 104 -10.06 2.01 6.76
N GLU A 105 -11.35 1.80 7.02
CA GLU A 105 -11.81 0.90 8.08
C GLU A 105 -11.33 -0.53 7.89
N ASP A 106 -11.38 -1.06 6.67
CA ASP A 106 -10.90 -2.41 6.36
C ASP A 106 -9.37 -2.52 6.53
N LEU A 107 -8.61 -1.50 6.12
CA LEU A 107 -7.17 -1.45 6.35
C LEU A 107 -6.83 -1.36 7.84
N GLN A 108 -7.59 -0.61 8.62
CA GLN A 108 -7.42 -0.51 10.08
C GLN A 108 -7.65 -1.88 10.74
N LYS A 109 -8.74 -2.58 10.40
CA LYS A 109 -9.00 -3.93 10.91
C LYS A 109 -7.86 -4.89 10.58
N ARG A 110 -7.40 -4.90 9.32
CA ARG A 110 -6.27 -5.75 8.90
C ARG A 110 -4.98 -5.42 9.64
N LEU A 111 -4.76 -4.14 9.94
CA LEU A 111 -3.58 -3.69 10.69
C LEU A 111 -3.65 -4.13 12.16
N ASP A 112 -4.83 -4.09 12.78
CA ASP A 112 -5.02 -4.57 14.15
C ASP A 112 -4.92 -6.10 14.25
N ASP A 113 -5.47 -6.83 13.28
CA ASP A 113 -5.29 -8.29 13.18
C ASP A 113 -3.82 -8.67 12.99
N ALA A 114 -3.10 -7.94 12.12
CA ALA A 114 -1.67 -8.15 11.90
C ALA A 114 -0.84 -7.84 13.15
N LYS A 115 -1.17 -6.78 13.89
CA LYS A 115 -0.53 -6.48 15.19
C LYS A 115 -0.75 -7.60 16.19
N LYS A 116 -1.99 -8.06 16.33
CA LYS A 116 -2.32 -9.16 17.25
C LYS A 116 -1.59 -10.45 16.88
N ALA A 117 -1.52 -10.79 15.61
CA ALA A 117 -0.77 -11.95 15.12
C ALA A 117 0.74 -11.81 15.39
N LEU A 118 1.29 -10.61 15.23
CA LEU A 118 2.70 -10.33 15.54
C LEU A 118 2.98 -10.46 17.04
N GLU A 119 2.11 -9.91 17.89
CA GLU A 119 2.21 -10.04 19.35
C GLU A 119 2.19 -11.52 19.76
N GLU A 120 1.25 -12.31 19.23
CA GLU A 120 1.20 -13.75 19.49
C GLU A 120 2.50 -14.45 19.05
N ASN A 121 2.98 -14.17 17.85
CA ASN A 121 4.22 -14.74 17.32
C ASN A 121 5.44 -14.40 18.21
N VAL A 122 5.55 -13.15 18.68
CA VAL A 122 6.60 -12.72 19.61
C VAL A 122 6.53 -13.50 20.93
N THR A 123 5.33 -13.70 21.48
CA THR A 123 5.17 -14.50 22.71
C THR A 123 5.57 -15.96 22.50
N GLN A 124 5.20 -16.56 21.37
CA GLN A 124 5.57 -17.92 21.01
C GLN A 124 7.08 -18.06 20.81
N HIS A 125 7.73 -17.10 20.14
CA HIS A 125 9.18 -17.08 20.00
C HIS A 125 9.88 -16.95 21.35
N SER A 126 9.43 -16.03 22.21
CA SER A 126 10.00 -15.88 23.55
C SER A 126 9.86 -17.16 24.38
N ALA A 127 8.72 -17.85 24.30
CA ALA A 127 8.53 -19.14 24.96
C ALA A 127 9.48 -20.21 24.43
N ARG A 128 9.62 -20.31 23.10
CA ARG A 128 10.54 -21.25 22.44
C ARG A 128 12.01 -20.96 22.80
N GLU A 129 12.41 -19.70 22.85
CA GLU A 129 13.77 -19.30 23.25
C GLU A 129 14.07 -19.69 24.69
N LYS A 130 13.13 -19.47 25.61
CA LYS A 130 13.27 -19.91 27.01
C LYS A 130 13.41 -21.43 27.12
N GLU A 131 12.66 -22.18 26.33
CA GLU A 131 12.79 -23.64 26.28
C GLU A 131 14.19 -24.06 25.79
N ILE A 132 14.67 -23.48 24.68
CA ILE A 132 16.02 -23.74 24.14
C ILE A 132 17.10 -23.42 25.18
N LEU A 133 16.99 -22.27 25.86
CA LEU A 133 17.93 -21.87 26.91
C LEU A 133 17.94 -22.87 28.05
N SER A 134 16.78 -23.30 28.55
CA SER A 134 16.71 -24.28 29.65
C SER A 134 17.29 -25.65 29.26
N ARG A 135 17.09 -26.09 28.01
CA ARG A 135 17.70 -27.31 27.48
C ARG A 135 19.21 -27.18 27.36
N LEU A 136 19.70 -26.06 26.83
CA LEU A 136 21.14 -25.81 26.69
C LEU A 136 21.81 -25.72 28.06
N GLU A 137 21.18 -25.06 29.03
CA GLU A 137 21.66 -25.00 30.40
C GLU A 137 21.74 -26.41 31.02
N THR A 138 20.71 -27.24 30.81
CA THR A 138 20.71 -28.62 31.28
C THR A 138 21.82 -29.44 30.64
N GLN A 139 22.03 -29.30 29.32
CA GLN A 139 23.12 -29.97 28.60
C GLN A 139 24.50 -29.50 29.08
N SER A 140 24.68 -28.19 29.26
CA SER A 140 25.91 -27.59 29.80
C SER A 140 26.22 -28.12 31.19
N ARG A 141 25.23 -28.13 32.11
CA ARG A 141 25.38 -28.72 33.45
C ARG A 141 25.78 -30.20 33.41
N ARG A 142 25.20 -30.98 32.49
CA ARG A 142 25.58 -32.41 32.30
C ARG A 142 26.99 -32.56 31.76
N PHE A 143 27.40 -31.73 30.81
CA PHE A 143 28.75 -31.73 30.26
C PHE A 143 29.78 -31.40 31.35
N VAL A 144 29.57 -30.31 32.08
CA VAL A 144 30.42 -29.88 33.21
C VAL A 144 30.51 -30.98 34.28
N ARG A 145 29.40 -31.61 34.64
CA ARG A 145 29.42 -32.76 35.57
C ARG A 145 30.23 -33.93 35.04
N ARG A 146 30.09 -34.28 33.76
CA ARG A 146 30.85 -35.37 33.15
C ARG A 146 32.35 -35.06 33.13
N THR A 147 32.74 -33.85 32.74
CA THR A 147 34.15 -33.45 32.73
C THR A 147 34.73 -33.42 34.14
N HIS A 148 34.00 -32.92 35.15
CA HIS A 148 34.51 -32.94 36.52
C HIS A 148 34.60 -34.35 37.13
N GLN A 149 33.76 -35.30 36.69
CA GLN A 149 33.89 -36.71 37.08
C GLN A 149 35.11 -37.39 36.45
N GLU A 150 35.55 -36.97 35.27
CA GLU A 150 36.74 -37.53 34.60
C GLU A 150 38.07 -36.93 35.10
N TYR A 151 38.02 -35.90 35.97
CA TYR A 151 39.19 -35.27 36.60
C TYR A 151 39.14 -35.28 38.14
N GLU A 152 38.42 -36.22 38.76
CA GLU A 152 38.86 -36.70 40.07
C GLU A 152 40.11 -37.56 39.80
N LEU A 153 41.24 -36.88 39.54
CA LEU A 153 42.55 -37.49 39.70
C LEU A 153 42.59 -37.91 41.18
N ASP A 154 42.42 -39.20 41.44
CA ASP A 154 42.98 -39.80 42.64
C ASP A 154 44.42 -39.30 42.69
N ASN A 155 44.76 -38.39 43.62
CA ASN A 155 46.16 -38.12 43.94
C ASN A 155 46.71 -39.49 44.35
N PRO A 156 47.44 -40.21 43.47
CA PRO A 156 48.05 -41.42 43.93
C PRO A 156 49.07 -40.95 44.96
N LYS A 157 48.95 -41.42 46.19
CA LYS A 157 49.85 -41.02 47.29
C LYS A 157 51.32 -41.38 47.03
N ASP A 158 51.56 -42.07 45.92
CA ASP A 158 52.84 -42.58 45.48
C ASP A 158 53.01 -42.14 44.02
N ASP A 159 53.45 -40.90 43.82
CA ASP A 159 53.87 -40.42 42.49
C ASP A 159 55.14 -41.18 42.09
N GLU A 160 54.99 -42.40 41.54
CA GLU A 160 56.09 -43.18 40.96
C GLU A 160 56.91 -42.35 39.95
N LEU A 161 56.29 -41.36 39.31
CA LEU A 161 56.93 -40.39 38.44
C LEU A 161 57.84 -39.41 39.19
N LEU A 162 57.44 -38.93 40.38
CA LEU A 162 58.33 -38.14 41.24
C LEU A 162 59.47 -39.01 41.79
N ASP A 163 59.19 -40.23 42.21
CA ASP A 163 60.20 -41.16 42.70
C ASP A 163 61.20 -41.53 41.60
N ALA A 164 60.74 -41.78 40.37
CA ALA A 164 61.60 -42.05 39.23
C ALA A 164 62.45 -40.83 38.84
N LEU A 165 61.89 -39.61 38.92
CA LEU A 165 62.65 -38.38 38.71
C LEU A 165 63.68 -38.15 39.82
N SER A 166 63.32 -38.43 41.06
CA SER A 166 64.22 -38.36 42.23
C SER A 166 65.37 -39.36 42.10
N LEU A 167 65.09 -40.61 41.70
CA LEU A 167 66.13 -41.61 41.43
C LEU A 167 67.05 -41.18 40.28
N LEU A 168 66.51 -40.54 39.23
CA LEU A 168 67.31 -40.02 38.12
C LEU A 168 68.16 -38.81 38.53
N GLU A 169 67.67 -37.99 39.46
CA GLU A 169 68.42 -36.86 40.01
C GLU A 169 69.57 -37.33 40.90
N ILE A 170 69.32 -38.35 41.74
CA ILE A 170 70.31 -38.90 42.67
C ILE A 170 71.39 -39.71 41.91
N HIS A 171 71.00 -40.58 40.97
CA HIS A 171 71.93 -41.50 40.30
C HIS A 171 72.28 -41.12 38.86
N GLY A 172 71.72 -40.02 38.33
CA GLY A 172 71.97 -39.59 36.96
C GLY A 172 73.42 -39.17 36.68
N THR A 173 74.18 -38.81 37.72
CA THR A 173 75.62 -38.51 37.62
C THR A 173 76.45 -39.78 37.52
N GLU A 174 76.13 -40.82 38.30
CA GLU A 174 76.77 -42.14 38.23
C GLU A 174 76.48 -42.83 36.90
N ALA A 175 75.25 -42.75 36.40
CA ALA A 175 74.90 -43.27 35.07
C ALA A 175 75.67 -42.57 33.94
N ARG A 176 75.87 -41.24 34.04
CA ARG A 176 76.68 -40.47 33.08
C ARG A 176 78.17 -40.82 33.17
N ASN A 177 78.69 -41.03 34.38
CA ASN A 177 80.09 -41.42 34.58
C ASN A 177 80.37 -42.83 34.07
N GLY A 178 79.47 -43.79 34.33
CA GLY A 178 79.57 -45.15 33.77
C GLY A 178 79.48 -45.18 32.24
N LEU A 179 78.64 -44.31 31.64
CA LEU A 179 78.59 -44.17 30.18
C LEU A 179 79.89 -43.57 29.62
N ALA A 180 80.48 -42.58 30.29
CA ALA A 180 81.74 -41.97 29.90
C ALA A 180 82.92 -42.96 30.03
N GLU A 181 82.95 -43.81 31.06
CA GLU A 181 83.92 -44.89 31.20
C GLU A 181 83.74 -45.99 30.15
N ALA A 182 82.50 -46.37 29.84
CA ALA A 182 82.20 -47.34 28.78
C ALA A 182 82.54 -46.79 27.37
N GLU A 183 82.33 -45.49 27.12
CA GLU A 183 82.69 -44.83 25.86
C GLU A 183 84.22 -44.71 25.71
N ALA A 184 84.95 -44.48 26.81
CA ALA A 184 86.41 -44.52 26.82
C ALA A 184 86.97 -45.92 26.55
N GLY A 185 86.29 -46.98 27.03
CA GLY A 185 86.64 -48.38 26.77
C GLY A 185 86.34 -48.86 25.35
N CYS A 186 85.31 -48.31 24.69
CA CYS A 186 84.84 -48.75 23.37
C CYS A 186 85.51 -48.07 22.16
N ARG A 187 86.49 -47.17 22.35
CA ARG A 187 87.27 -46.57 21.24
C ARG A 187 88.30 -47.50 20.60
N SER A 188 88.28 -48.80 20.92
CA SER A 188 89.20 -49.80 20.38
C SER A 188 88.49 -51.00 19.75
N SER A 189 87.56 -50.79 18.82
CA SER A 189 87.32 -51.68 17.66
C SER A 189 86.21 -51.15 16.73
N PRO A 190 86.38 -51.22 15.39
CA PRO A 190 85.35 -50.87 14.42
C PRO A 190 84.45 -52.07 14.08
N ILE A 191 83.37 -51.83 13.30
CA ILE A 191 82.41 -52.78 12.68
C ILE A 191 81.11 -52.93 13.52
N SER A 192 79.88 -52.74 13.05
CA SER A 192 79.29 -52.58 11.70
C SER A 192 77.94 -51.86 11.79
N SER A 193 77.56 -51.21 10.71
CA SER A 193 76.29 -50.51 10.51
C SER A 193 75.08 -51.47 10.48
N ILE A 194 74.04 -51.20 11.28
CA ILE A 194 72.72 -51.80 11.08
C ILE A 194 71.73 -50.75 10.57
N LYS A 195 71.13 -51.11 9.44
CA LYS A 195 70.44 -50.29 8.46
C LYS A 195 68.97 -50.07 8.84
N ARG A 196 68.55 -48.80 8.77
CA ARG A 196 67.18 -48.30 8.94
C ARG A 196 66.16 -49.06 8.06
N ARG A 197 64.97 -49.33 8.60
CA ARG A 197 63.73 -49.54 7.82
C ARG A 197 62.57 -48.77 8.45
N ASN A 198 62.13 -47.73 7.74
CA ASN A 198 60.80 -47.11 7.87
C ASN A 198 59.85 -47.81 6.87
N PRO A 199 58.57 -47.98 7.21
CA PRO A 199 57.51 -47.87 6.22
C PRO A 199 56.52 -46.77 6.58
N GLN A 200 56.16 -46.01 5.54
CA GLN A 200 55.27 -44.85 5.57
C GLN A 200 53.80 -45.27 5.72
N PHE A 201 53.05 -44.55 6.57
CA PHE A 201 51.58 -44.56 6.56
C PHE A 201 51.07 -43.32 5.82
N SER A 202 50.40 -43.51 4.69
CA SER A 202 49.65 -42.45 4.00
C SER A 202 48.20 -42.41 4.51
N LEU A 203 47.81 -41.27 5.09
CA LEU A 203 46.44 -40.94 5.48
C LEU A 203 45.59 -40.66 4.22
N ILE A 204 44.44 -41.33 4.08
CA ILE A 204 43.41 -40.99 3.11
C ILE A 204 42.24 -40.37 3.88
N LEU A 205 42.01 -39.06 3.70
CA LEU A 205 40.79 -38.35 4.07
C LEU A 205 39.87 -38.29 2.83
N PRO A 206 38.58 -38.66 2.94
CA PRO A 206 37.63 -38.40 1.87
C PRO A 206 37.14 -36.94 1.90
N SER A 207 37.30 -36.25 0.79
CA SER A 207 36.74 -34.92 0.51
C SER A 207 35.25 -35.06 0.14
N ALA A 208 34.36 -34.37 0.85
CA ALA A 208 32.96 -34.21 0.44
C ALA A 208 32.72 -32.78 -0.05
N SER A 209 32.54 -32.67 -1.36
CA SER A 209 32.25 -31.46 -2.12
C SER A 209 30.74 -31.21 -2.20
N LEU A 210 30.35 -29.98 -1.82
CA LEU A 210 29.46 -29.06 -2.56
C LEU A 210 28.10 -29.56 -3.10
N ALA A 211 27.01 -28.96 -2.61
CA ALA A 211 25.85 -28.59 -3.44
C ALA A 211 25.02 -27.48 -2.77
N MET A 212 25.34 -26.22 -3.09
CA MET A 212 24.40 -25.10 -2.98
C MET A 212 23.42 -25.16 -4.15
N LYS A 213 22.11 -25.10 -3.87
CA LYS A 213 21.08 -24.74 -4.85
C LYS A 213 20.21 -23.64 -4.27
N THR A 214 20.42 -22.44 -4.80
CA THR A 214 19.50 -21.31 -4.79
C THR A 214 18.42 -21.56 -5.86
N LEU A 215 17.16 -21.27 -5.54
CA LEU A 215 16.11 -21.05 -6.54
C LEU A 215 15.25 -19.87 -6.10
N ASP A 216 15.39 -18.78 -6.85
CA ASP A 216 14.58 -17.58 -6.82
C ASP A 216 13.32 -17.72 -7.68
N SER A 217 12.31 -16.93 -7.29
CA SER A 217 11.28 -16.30 -8.11
C SER A 217 10.20 -17.18 -8.76
N ASN A 218 8.95 -16.94 -8.36
CA ASN A 218 7.81 -16.98 -9.27
C ASN A 218 6.75 -15.97 -8.82
N PHE A 219 6.68 -14.88 -9.57
CA PHE A 219 5.70 -13.80 -9.50
C PHE A 219 4.90 -13.87 -10.81
N VAL A 220 3.68 -14.41 -10.81
CA VAL A 220 2.71 -14.20 -11.91
C VAL A 220 1.30 -14.10 -11.34
N LYS A 221 0.63 -13.04 -11.80
CA LYS A 221 -0.74 -12.59 -11.58
C LYS A 221 -1.79 -13.68 -11.82
N LYS A 222 -2.93 -13.56 -11.13
CA LYS A 222 -4.21 -14.05 -11.65
C LYS A 222 -5.30 -13.03 -11.39
N ASP A 223 -6.07 -12.80 -12.45
CA ASP A 223 -7.24 -11.94 -12.58
C ASP A 223 -8.38 -12.33 -11.63
#